data_AF-A0A4R4FB87-F1
#
_entry.id   AF-A0A4R4FB87-F1
#
_cell.length_a   1.000
_cell.length_b   1.000
_cell.length_c   1.000
_cell.angle_alpha   90.00
_cell.angle_beta   90.00
_cell.angle_gamma   90.00
#
_symmetry.space_group_name_H-M   'P 1'
#
loop_
_entity.id
_entity.type
_entity.pdbx_description
1 polymer ?
#
loop_
_entity_poly.entity_id
_entity_poly.type
_entity_poly.pdbx_seq_one_letter_code
_entity_poly.pdbx_strand_id
1 'polypeptide(L)'
;MSRLHCDLIKDLLPLYTDGVCSEQTKVSVEEHLRTCESCREMYEAMQENLPEKPEIALDPELKDDIAFIRNVKRRFTRRQLIIIFILVPIFALLLIPAPYINAELSAIHAEDIKVTELYELSNGDIFCTIESNKAISALSAGNLMSGDKDAEGREYCDGVIAAGSPSALTTMLDSSKKRFPVLIRSQSFLFTTAKKVEYGGVTVGGKDVDSHCRTIRYEGPFNEELVIWKEGQALEPAPERIEKMLKESSVPDYFPSVSTEQLKIGDVLVIY
;
A
#
# COMPACT_ATOMS: atom_id res chain seq x y z
N MET A 1 41.84 29.59 -34.47
CA MET A 1 40.74 28.79 -35.03
C MET A 1 41.31 27.95 -36.16
N SER A 2 41.08 26.64 -36.11
CA SER A 2 41.63 25.65 -37.04
C SER A 2 40.98 25.82 -38.41
N ARG A 3 41.71 26.35 -39.39
CA ARG A 3 41.24 26.33 -40.79
C ARG A 3 41.15 24.87 -41.23
N LEU A 4 39.96 24.45 -41.64
CA LEU A 4 39.75 23.12 -42.20
C LEU A 4 40.53 22.98 -43.51
N HIS A 5 41.10 21.80 -43.73
CA HIS A 5 41.83 21.48 -44.96
C HIS A 5 40.85 21.40 -46.14
N CYS A 6 41.26 21.80 -47.33
CA CYS A 6 40.40 21.83 -48.51
C CYS A 6 39.76 20.46 -48.81
N ASP A 7 40.48 19.36 -48.61
CA ASP A 7 39.94 18.01 -48.85
C ASP A 7 38.75 17.68 -47.94
N LEU A 8 38.84 18.09 -46.68
CA LEU A 8 37.74 17.91 -45.73
C LEU A 8 36.55 18.81 -46.05
N ILE A 9 36.79 20.02 -46.57
CA ILE A 9 35.72 20.90 -47.04
C ILE A 9 34.99 20.27 -48.24
N LYS A 10 35.73 19.69 -49.20
CA LYS A 10 35.14 19.01 -50.36
C LYS A 10 34.25 17.83 -49.95
N ASP A 11 34.68 17.05 -48.96
CA ASP A 11 33.87 15.96 -48.41
C ASP A 11 32.59 16.45 -47.69
N LEU A 12 32.65 17.64 -47.09
CA LEU A 12 31.53 18.25 -46.37
C LEU A 12 30.58 19.06 -47.28
N LEU A 13 31.01 19.48 -48.49
CA LEU A 13 30.20 20.30 -49.40
C LEU A 13 28.84 19.68 -49.77
N PRO A 14 28.73 18.38 -50.08
CA PRO A 14 27.43 17.76 -50.34
C PRO A 14 26.50 17.82 -49.12
N LEU A 15 27.02 17.48 -47.94
CA LEU A 15 26.26 17.51 -46.68
C LEU A 15 25.84 18.93 -46.27
N TYR A 16 26.70 19.91 -46.57
CA TYR A 16 26.41 21.33 -46.36
C TYR A 16 25.30 21.82 -47.30
N THR A 17 25.34 21.39 -48.57
CA THR A 17 24.30 21.70 -49.57
C THR A 17 22.95 21.06 -49.19
N ASP A 18 22.98 19.85 -48.62
CA ASP A 18 21.79 19.16 -48.09
C ASP A 18 21.26 19.74 -46.77
N GLY A 19 21.97 20.69 -46.15
CA GLY A 19 21.55 21.38 -44.94
C GLY A 19 21.61 20.55 -43.65
N VAL A 20 22.26 19.38 -43.68
CA VAL A 20 22.31 18.42 -42.56
C VAL A 20 23.52 18.59 -41.64
N CYS A 21 24.42 19.53 -41.94
CA CYS A 21 25.56 19.85 -41.08
C CYS A 21 25.12 20.50 -39.75
N SER A 22 25.90 20.29 -38.68
CA SER A 22 25.75 21.04 -37.44
C SER A 22 26.15 22.51 -37.62
N GLU A 23 25.62 23.40 -36.78
CA GLU A 23 25.89 24.84 -36.86
C GLU A 23 27.38 25.19 -36.79
N GLN A 24 28.15 24.46 -35.95
CA GLN A 24 29.59 24.65 -35.85
C GLN A 24 30.33 24.29 -37.15
N THR A 25 29.89 23.22 -37.83
CA THR A 25 30.44 22.79 -39.11
C THR A 25 30.08 23.76 -40.23
N LYS A 26 28.84 24.29 -40.24
CA LYS A 26 28.40 25.31 -41.22
C LYS A 26 29.27 26.56 -41.18
N VAL A 27 29.46 27.14 -39.99
CA VAL A 27 30.30 28.34 -39.81
C VAL A 27 31.73 28.09 -40.30
N SER A 28 32.29 26.91 -40.04
CA SER A 28 33.64 26.54 -40.46
C SER A 28 33.76 26.37 -41.98
N VAL A 29 32.73 25.85 -42.64
CA VAL A 29 32.66 25.71 -44.11
C VAL A 29 32.49 27.09 -44.76
N GLU A 30 31.62 27.95 -44.24
CA GLU A 30 31.42 29.32 -44.73
C GLU A 30 32.69 30.17 -44.64
N GLU A 31 33.42 30.08 -43.52
CA GLU A 31 34.70 30.78 -43.33
C GLU A 31 35.76 30.32 -44.36
N HIS A 32 35.78 29.03 -44.68
CA HIS A 32 36.68 28.49 -45.69
C HIS A 32 36.27 28.92 -47.11
N LEU A 33 34.99 28.86 -47.46
CA LEU A 33 34.49 29.32 -48.77
C LEU A 33 34.73 30.81 -49.02
N ARG A 34 34.81 31.64 -47.97
CA ARG A 34 35.19 33.06 -48.08
C ARG A 34 36.65 33.27 -48.48
N THR A 35 37.53 32.33 -48.14
CA THR A 35 38.98 32.48 -48.28
C THR A 35 39.61 31.57 -49.33
N CYS A 36 38.93 30.52 -49.77
CA CYS A 36 39.40 29.58 -50.78
C CYS A 36 38.53 29.62 -52.04
N GLU A 37 39.13 30.08 -53.15
CA GLU A 37 38.47 30.22 -54.46
C GLU A 37 38.11 28.85 -55.07
N SER A 38 39.00 27.87 -54.99
CA SER A 38 38.77 26.55 -55.58
C SER A 38 37.62 25.76 -54.93
N CYS A 39 37.41 25.93 -53.62
CA CYS A 39 36.26 25.32 -52.94
C CYS A 39 34.96 26.07 -53.25
N ARG A 40 35.03 27.37 -53.55
CA ARG A 40 33.87 28.19 -53.94
C ARG A 40 33.36 27.80 -55.33
N GLU A 41 34.25 27.70 -56.30
CA GLU A 41 33.90 27.26 -57.66
C GLU A 41 33.24 25.87 -57.65
N MET A 42 33.75 24.95 -56.83
CA MET A 42 33.16 23.62 -56.68
C MET A 42 31.76 23.66 -56.08
N TYR A 43 31.53 24.53 -55.09
CA TYR A 43 30.21 24.73 -54.49
C TYR A 43 29.21 25.36 -55.47
N GLU A 44 29.64 26.33 -56.27
CA GLU A 44 28.81 26.97 -57.30
C GLU A 44 28.44 25.99 -58.42
N ALA A 45 29.39 25.16 -58.87
CA ALA A 45 29.13 24.11 -59.86
C ALA A 45 28.16 23.02 -59.34
N MET A 46 28.14 22.75 -58.03
CA MET A 46 27.16 21.86 -57.40
C MET A 46 25.76 22.50 -57.35
N GLN A 47 25.67 23.83 -57.20
CA GLN A 47 24.39 24.55 -57.24
C GLN A 47 23.79 24.64 -58.65
N GLU A 48 24.60 24.83 -59.69
CA GLU A 48 24.12 24.89 -61.09
C GLU A 48 23.52 23.57 -61.60
N ASN A 49 23.83 22.43 -60.97
CA ASN A 49 23.30 21.11 -61.37
C ASN A 49 22.07 20.65 -60.58
N LEU A 50 21.53 21.49 -59.68
CA LEU A 50 20.26 21.21 -59.02
C LEU A 50 19.13 21.67 -59.96
N PRO A 51 18.25 20.78 -60.46
CA PRO A 51 17.05 21.22 -61.14
C PRO A 51 16.29 22.13 -60.18
N GLU A 52 15.98 23.36 -60.60
CA GLU A 52 15.11 24.27 -59.86
C GLU A 52 13.89 23.47 -59.39
N LYS A 53 13.82 23.25 -58.08
CA LYS A 53 12.72 22.53 -57.45
C LYS A 53 11.45 23.28 -57.87
N PRO A 54 10.53 22.69 -58.65
CA PRO A 54 9.28 23.38 -58.90
C PRO A 54 8.63 23.54 -57.52
N GLU A 55 8.43 24.80 -57.11
CA GLU A 55 7.49 25.08 -56.04
C GLU A 55 6.19 24.42 -56.45
N ILE A 56 5.84 23.31 -55.80
CA ILE A 56 4.53 22.71 -55.96
C ILE A 56 3.57 23.78 -55.41
N ALA A 57 2.99 24.56 -56.32
CA ALA A 57 1.90 25.46 -56.04
C ALA A 57 0.71 24.58 -55.60
N LEU A 58 0.65 24.26 -54.30
CA LEU A 58 -0.55 23.69 -53.72
C LEU A 58 -1.68 24.68 -53.96
N ASP A 59 -2.75 24.21 -54.61
CA ASP A 59 -3.96 24.96 -54.89
C ASP A 59 -4.41 25.74 -53.64
N PRO A 60 -4.76 27.04 -53.75
CA PRO A 60 -5.19 27.83 -52.61
C PRO A 60 -6.41 27.24 -51.89
N GLU A 61 -7.29 26.53 -52.60
CA GLU A 61 -8.43 25.79 -52.01
C GLU A 61 -7.96 24.64 -51.10
N LEU A 62 -6.94 23.88 -51.52
CA LEU A 62 -6.37 22.79 -50.72
C LEU A 62 -5.64 23.31 -49.47
N LYS A 63 -5.02 24.50 -49.55
CA LYS A 63 -4.39 25.15 -48.38
C LYS A 63 -5.43 25.60 -47.34
N ASP A 64 -6.57 26.13 -47.79
CA ASP A 64 -7.66 26.56 -46.91
C ASP A 64 -8.36 25.36 -46.25
N ASP A 65 -8.58 24.27 -46.96
CA ASP A 65 -9.13 23.02 -46.40
C ASP A 65 -8.21 22.42 -45.34
N ILE A 66 -6.89 22.40 -45.59
CA ILE A 66 -5.89 21.94 -44.62
C ILE A 66 -5.87 22.86 -43.39
N ALA A 67 -6.00 24.18 -43.56
CA ALA A 67 -6.05 25.14 -42.47
C ALA A 67 -7.34 25.00 -41.63
N PHE A 68 -8.47 24.75 -42.28
CA PHE A 68 -9.75 24.49 -41.63
C PHE A 68 -9.72 23.21 -40.78
N ILE A 69 -9.27 22.09 -41.36
CA ILE A 69 -9.13 20.81 -40.65
C ILE A 69 -8.19 20.96 -39.45
N ARG A 70 -7.07 21.68 -39.62
CA ARG A 70 -6.12 21.98 -38.52
C ARG A 70 -6.77 22.78 -37.40
N ASN A 71 -7.56 23.80 -37.73
CA ASN A 71 -8.25 24.64 -36.76
C ASN A 71 -9.38 23.89 -36.03
N VAL A 72 -10.12 23.02 -36.73
CA VAL A 72 -11.14 22.14 -36.12
C VAL A 72 -10.48 21.15 -35.17
N LYS A 73 -9.43 20.45 -35.61
CA LYS A 73 -8.66 19.52 -34.76
C LYS A 73 -8.12 20.23 -33.52
N ARG A 74 -7.58 21.45 -33.67
CA ARG A 74 -7.08 22.27 -32.55
C ARG A 74 -8.18 22.70 -31.58
N ARG A 75 -9.39 22.99 -32.06
CA ARG A 75 -10.55 23.28 -31.19
C ARG A 75 -10.99 22.05 -30.40
N PHE A 76 -11.06 20.88 -31.04
CA PHE A 76 -11.43 19.63 -30.37
C PHE A 76 -10.38 19.20 -29.35
N THR A 77 -9.09 19.23 -29.69
CA THR A 77 -8.02 18.91 -28.74
C THR A 77 -7.97 19.91 -27.58
N ARG A 78 -8.18 21.21 -27.84
CA ARG A 78 -8.23 22.22 -26.77
C ARG A 78 -9.44 22.03 -25.84
N ARG A 79 -10.61 21.67 -26.38
CA ARG A 79 -11.80 21.31 -25.56
C ARG A 79 -11.56 20.05 -24.74
N GLN A 80 -10.97 19.01 -25.32
CA GLN A 80 -10.61 17.79 -24.60
C GLN A 80 -9.58 18.06 -23.50
N LEU A 81 -8.57 18.90 -23.76
CA LEU A 81 -7.59 19.30 -22.74
C LEU A 81 -8.23 20.07 -21.59
N ILE A 82 -9.19 20.97 -21.85
CA ILE A 82 -9.93 21.67 -20.80
C ILE A 82 -10.75 20.69 -19.96
N ILE A 83 -11.45 19.75 -20.61
CA ILE A 83 -12.24 18.73 -19.90
C ILE A 83 -11.32 17.85 -19.03
N ILE A 84 -10.18 17.41 -19.55
CA ILE A 84 -9.19 16.64 -18.78
C ILE A 84 -8.66 17.47 -17.61
N PHE A 85 -8.31 18.74 -17.85
CA PHE A 85 -7.80 19.64 -16.81
C PHE A 85 -8.82 19.96 -15.71
N ILE A 86 -10.12 19.76 -15.97
CA ILE A 86 -11.19 19.90 -14.97
C ILE A 86 -11.48 18.54 -14.31
N LEU A 87 -11.65 17.47 -15.08
CA LEU A 87 -12.06 16.17 -14.58
C LEU A 87 -10.95 15.45 -13.81
N VAL A 88 -9.70 15.52 -14.25
CA VAL A 88 -8.58 14.87 -13.57
C VAL A 88 -8.39 15.38 -12.13
N PRO A 89 -8.34 16.69 -11.84
CA PRO A 89 -8.21 17.15 -10.46
C PRO A 89 -9.44 16.85 -9.61
N ILE A 90 -10.66 16.91 -10.17
CA ILE A 90 -11.88 16.51 -9.45
C ILE A 90 -11.82 15.01 -9.09
N PHE A 91 -11.41 14.18 -10.05
CA PHE A 91 -11.29 12.75 -9.83
C PHE A 91 -10.18 12.41 -8.83
N ALA A 92 -9.05 13.12 -8.89
CA ALA A 92 -7.98 13.03 -7.90
C ALA A 92 -8.46 13.45 -6.50
N LEU A 93 -9.21 14.56 -6.40
CA LEU A 93 -9.78 15.05 -5.15
C LEU A 93 -10.76 14.05 -4.52
N LEU A 94 -11.45 13.25 -5.32
CA LEU A 94 -12.38 12.22 -4.82
C LEU A 94 -11.66 10.90 -4.49
N LEU A 95 -10.77 10.42 -5.36
CA LEU A 95 -10.14 9.11 -5.20
C LEU A 95 -9.02 9.07 -4.17
N ILE A 96 -8.23 10.15 -4.06
CA ILE A 96 -7.07 10.17 -3.15
C ILE A 96 -7.50 10.09 -1.68
N PRO A 97 -8.49 10.85 -1.19
CA PRO A 97 -8.91 10.78 0.22
C PRO A 97 -9.84 9.58 0.51
N ALA A 98 -10.53 9.03 -0.50
CA ALA A 98 -11.45 7.92 -0.31
C ALA A 98 -10.87 6.73 0.50
N PRO A 99 -9.67 6.20 0.22
CA PRO A 99 -9.11 5.10 1.03
C PRO A 99 -8.83 5.51 2.47
N TYR A 100 -8.39 6.75 2.72
CA TYR A 100 -8.13 7.25 4.07
C TYR A 100 -9.43 7.40 4.87
N ILE A 101 -10.46 8.01 4.28
CA ILE A 101 -11.77 8.16 4.93
C ILE A 101 -12.39 6.79 5.19
N ASN A 102 -12.29 5.86 4.24
CA ASN A 102 -12.79 4.50 4.45
C ASN A 102 -12.03 3.77 5.56
N ALA A 103 -10.70 3.88 5.59
CA ALA A 103 -9.89 3.29 6.65
C ALA A 103 -10.24 3.85 8.03
N GLU A 104 -10.42 5.18 8.13
CA GLU A 104 -10.84 5.85 9.36
C GLU A 104 -12.22 5.38 9.83
N LEU A 105 -13.20 5.38 8.91
CA LEU A 105 -14.57 5.02 9.24
C LEU A 105 -14.72 3.55 9.60
N SER A 106 -13.94 2.67 8.94
CA SER A 106 -13.96 1.25 9.20
C SER A 106 -13.19 0.87 10.45
N ALA A 107 -12.19 1.67 10.86
CA ALA A 107 -11.36 1.35 12.02
C ALA A 107 -12.20 1.13 13.28
N ILE A 108 -11.76 0.15 14.08
CA ILE A 108 -12.42 -0.25 15.33
C ILE A 108 -11.66 0.44 16.44
N HIS A 109 -12.20 1.56 16.90
CA HIS A 109 -11.59 2.34 17.96
C HIS A 109 -11.74 1.63 19.31
N ALA A 110 -10.97 2.05 20.29
CA ALA A 110 -11.06 1.45 21.62
C ALA A 110 -12.39 1.78 22.30
N GLU A 111 -13.02 2.92 21.95
CA GLU A 111 -14.40 3.25 22.35
C GLU A 111 -15.46 2.32 21.77
N ASP A 112 -15.16 1.67 20.64
CA ASP A 112 -16.04 0.71 19.98
C ASP A 112 -15.98 -0.67 20.65
N ILE A 113 -15.02 -0.88 21.57
CA ILE A 113 -14.81 -2.11 22.31
C ILE A 113 -15.32 -1.98 23.73
N LYS A 114 -16.11 -2.97 24.16
CA LYS A 114 -16.58 -3.10 25.53
C LYS A 114 -16.14 -4.44 26.10
N VAL A 115 -15.47 -4.40 27.25
CA VAL A 115 -15.18 -5.60 28.04
C VAL A 115 -16.44 -5.96 28.83
N THR A 116 -17.02 -7.12 28.54
CA THR A 116 -18.30 -7.55 29.14
C THR A 116 -18.11 -8.53 30.29
N GLU A 117 -17.10 -9.39 30.18
CA GLU A 117 -16.70 -10.34 31.22
C GLU A 117 -15.19 -10.24 31.42
N LEU A 118 -14.75 -10.17 32.67
CA LEU A 118 -13.33 -10.15 33.03
C LEU A 118 -13.18 -10.85 34.38
N TYR A 119 -12.55 -12.02 34.38
CA TYR A 119 -12.47 -12.89 35.56
C TYR A 119 -11.10 -13.55 35.68
N GLU A 120 -10.73 -13.85 36.92
CA GLU A 120 -9.59 -14.72 37.22
C GLU A 120 -10.08 -16.15 37.45
N LEU A 121 -9.49 -17.10 36.75
CA LEU A 121 -9.79 -18.52 36.89
C LEU A 121 -9.11 -19.11 38.12
N SER A 122 -9.60 -20.27 38.61
CA SER A 122 -9.00 -20.94 39.78
C SER A 122 -7.52 -21.32 39.62
N ASN A 123 -7.00 -21.35 38.39
CA ASN A 123 -5.60 -21.62 38.07
C ASN A 123 -4.75 -20.34 37.93
N GLY A 124 -5.33 -19.15 38.08
CA GLY A 124 -4.66 -17.86 37.91
C GLY A 124 -4.64 -17.31 36.48
N ASP A 125 -5.28 -17.98 35.51
CA ASP A 125 -5.42 -17.48 34.15
C ASP A 125 -6.49 -16.38 34.08
N ILE A 126 -6.36 -15.48 33.11
CA ILE A 126 -7.29 -14.36 32.95
C ILE A 126 -8.22 -14.67 31.78
N PHE A 127 -9.52 -14.71 32.08
CA PHE A 127 -10.57 -14.82 31.08
C PHE A 127 -11.16 -13.45 30.81
N CYS A 128 -11.24 -13.05 29.53
CA CYS A 128 -11.96 -11.84 29.15
C CYS A 128 -12.82 -12.03 27.90
N THR A 129 -14.01 -11.45 27.91
CA THR A 129 -14.88 -11.35 26.74
C THR A 129 -14.96 -9.90 26.31
N ILE A 130 -14.67 -9.63 25.03
CA ILE A 130 -14.85 -8.31 24.43
C ILE A 130 -15.98 -8.36 23.42
N GLU A 131 -16.78 -7.31 23.41
CA GLU A 131 -17.85 -7.08 22.44
C GLU A 131 -17.58 -5.78 21.70
N SER A 132 -17.81 -5.77 20.39
CA SER A 132 -17.72 -4.55 19.58
C SER A 132 -19.08 -4.11 19.06
N ASN A 133 -19.32 -2.80 19.10
CA ASN A 133 -20.47 -2.18 18.44
C ASN A 133 -20.35 -2.24 16.89
N LYS A 134 -19.13 -2.38 16.37
CA LYS A 134 -18.78 -2.48 14.95
C LYS A 134 -18.52 -3.94 14.58
N ALA A 135 -18.68 -4.22 13.29
CA ALA A 135 -18.46 -5.56 12.78
C ALA A 135 -16.96 -5.83 12.58
N ILE A 136 -16.43 -6.83 13.27
CA ILE A 136 -15.03 -7.23 13.17
C ILE A 136 -14.89 -8.32 12.11
N SER A 137 -13.95 -8.16 11.17
CA SER A 137 -13.65 -9.18 10.15
C SER A 137 -12.49 -10.10 10.50
N ALA A 138 -11.56 -9.61 11.31
CA ALA A 138 -10.39 -10.34 11.75
C ALA A 138 -10.06 -9.88 13.16
N LEU A 139 -9.69 -10.81 14.02
CA LEU A 139 -9.31 -10.51 15.39
C LEU A 139 -8.02 -11.28 15.67
N SER A 140 -6.99 -10.57 16.09
CA SER A 140 -5.70 -11.14 16.46
C SER A 140 -5.44 -10.86 17.93
N ALA A 141 -4.94 -11.85 18.65
CA ALA A 141 -4.52 -11.67 20.03
C ALA A 141 -3.21 -12.42 20.27
N GLY A 142 -2.30 -11.88 21.06
CA GLY A 142 -0.99 -12.51 21.26
C GLY A 142 -0.28 -11.93 22.47
N ASN A 143 0.81 -12.58 22.86
CA ASN A 143 1.68 -12.08 23.93
C ASN A 143 2.87 -11.36 23.29
N LEU A 144 3.04 -10.08 23.60
CA LEU A 144 4.18 -9.28 23.17
C LEU A 144 5.25 -9.31 24.26
N MET A 145 6.41 -9.90 23.95
CA MET A 145 7.54 -9.97 24.87
C MET A 145 8.24 -8.62 24.98
N SER A 146 8.47 -8.17 26.22
CA SER A 146 9.05 -6.85 26.50
C SER A 146 10.58 -6.85 26.51
N GLY A 147 11.26 -8.00 26.60
CA GLY A 147 12.72 -8.09 26.81
C GLY A 147 13.18 -7.79 28.23
N ASP A 148 12.36 -7.10 29.03
CA ASP A 148 12.62 -6.79 30.43
C ASP A 148 12.38 -8.01 31.32
N LYS A 149 13.15 -8.14 32.41
CA LYS A 149 13.03 -9.25 33.36
C LYS A 149 12.69 -8.78 34.78
N ASP A 150 11.93 -9.59 35.50
CA ASP A 150 11.64 -9.39 36.92
C ASP A 150 12.84 -9.76 37.81
N ALA A 151 12.68 -9.61 39.13
CA ALA A 151 13.73 -9.90 40.11
C ALA A 151 14.13 -11.39 40.14
N GLU A 152 13.22 -12.26 39.69
CA GLU A 152 13.37 -13.71 39.58
C GLU A 152 13.95 -14.14 38.22
N GLY A 153 14.16 -13.20 37.30
CA GLY A 153 14.74 -13.43 35.97
C GLY A 153 13.72 -13.84 34.89
N ARG A 154 12.43 -13.73 35.18
CA ARG A 154 11.32 -14.00 34.26
C ARG A 154 11.06 -12.79 33.36
N GLU A 155 10.85 -13.02 32.07
CA GLU A 155 10.63 -11.96 31.09
C GLU A 155 9.20 -11.43 31.13
N TYR A 156 9.01 -10.12 31.05
CA TYR A 156 7.68 -9.54 31.01
C TYR A 156 7.04 -9.72 29.63
N CYS A 157 5.77 -10.08 29.62
CA CYS A 157 4.94 -10.08 28.42
C CYS A 157 3.69 -9.22 28.62
N ASP A 158 3.16 -8.70 27.51
CA ASP A 158 1.89 -7.99 27.47
C ASP A 158 0.93 -8.70 26.52
N GLY A 159 -0.26 -9.05 27.01
CA GLY A 159 -1.34 -9.54 26.17
C GLY A 159 -1.88 -8.40 25.30
N VAL A 160 -1.81 -8.55 23.99
CA VAL A 160 -2.30 -7.55 23.02
C VAL A 160 -3.43 -8.15 22.21
N ILE A 161 -4.55 -7.43 22.13
CA ILE A 161 -5.69 -7.74 21.26
C ILE A 161 -5.82 -6.64 20.22
N ALA A 162 -5.93 -6.99 18.94
CA ALA A 162 -6.20 -6.05 17.86
C ALA A 162 -7.34 -6.56 16.97
N ALA A 163 -8.19 -5.64 16.52
CA ALA A 163 -9.32 -5.96 15.65
C ALA A 163 -9.21 -5.27 14.30
N GLY A 164 -9.44 -6.04 13.24
CA GLY A 164 -9.44 -5.60 11.85
C GLY A 164 -10.85 -5.51 11.29
N SER A 165 -11.16 -4.37 10.69
CA SER A 165 -12.43 -4.14 10.00
C SER A 165 -12.42 -4.69 8.57
N PRO A 166 -13.56 -5.17 8.05
CA PRO A 166 -13.62 -5.65 6.68
C PRO A 166 -13.36 -4.49 5.71
N SER A 167 -12.34 -4.63 4.86
CA SER A 167 -12.11 -3.63 3.81
C SER A 167 -13.21 -3.72 2.75
N ALA A 168 -13.68 -2.58 2.23
CA ALA A 168 -14.70 -2.56 1.19
C ALA A 168 -14.31 -3.39 -0.05
N LEU A 169 -13.01 -3.37 -0.40
CA LEU A 169 -12.47 -4.16 -1.51
C LEU A 169 -12.53 -5.67 -1.23
N THR A 170 -12.12 -6.11 -0.04
CA THR A 170 -12.20 -7.53 0.34
C THR A 170 -13.65 -8.00 0.39
N THR A 171 -14.57 -7.20 0.92
CA THR A 171 -16.00 -7.53 0.96
C THR A 171 -16.60 -7.65 -0.44
N MET A 172 -16.22 -6.75 -1.38
CA MET A 172 -16.66 -6.86 -2.77
C MET A 172 -16.09 -8.10 -3.46
N LEU A 173 -14.80 -8.41 -3.26
CA LEU A 173 -14.16 -9.61 -3.82
C LEU A 173 -14.79 -10.89 -3.27
N ASP A 174 -15.06 -10.95 -1.96
CA ASP A 174 -15.69 -12.09 -1.32
C ASP A 174 -17.15 -12.26 -1.77
N SER A 175 -17.90 -11.16 -1.89
CA SER A 175 -19.26 -11.18 -2.46
C SER A 175 -19.27 -11.71 -3.89
N SER A 176 -18.27 -11.35 -4.72
CA SER A 176 -18.16 -11.88 -6.09
C SER A 176 -17.91 -13.39 -6.12
N LYS A 177 -17.30 -13.92 -5.05
CA LYS A 177 -16.99 -15.35 -4.87
C LYS A 177 -18.07 -16.09 -4.06
N LYS A 178 -19.20 -15.46 -3.73
CA LYS A 178 -20.24 -15.99 -2.81
C LYS A 178 -19.68 -16.41 -1.43
N ARG A 179 -18.55 -15.83 -1.03
CA ARG A 179 -17.97 -16.01 0.30
C ARG A 179 -18.53 -14.89 1.17
N PHE A 180 -19.27 -15.23 2.22
CA PHE A 180 -19.76 -14.22 3.15
C PHE A 180 -18.72 -14.06 4.25
N PRO A 181 -18.24 -12.84 4.54
CA PRO A 181 -17.31 -12.63 5.64
C PRO A 181 -18.01 -13.00 6.96
N VAL A 182 -17.34 -13.79 7.80
CA VAL A 182 -17.80 -14.02 9.17
C VAL A 182 -17.55 -12.74 9.93
N LEU A 183 -18.63 -12.09 10.37
CA LEU A 183 -18.55 -10.88 11.19
C LEU A 183 -18.60 -11.27 12.66
N ILE A 184 -17.51 -11.01 13.36
CA ILE A 184 -17.37 -11.24 14.80
C ILE A 184 -17.95 -10.00 15.51
N ARG A 185 -18.83 -10.25 16.48
CA ARG A 185 -19.37 -9.20 17.37
C ARG A 185 -18.89 -9.32 18.80
N SER A 186 -18.68 -10.55 19.25
CA SER A 186 -18.16 -10.86 20.57
C SER A 186 -17.20 -12.03 20.45
N GLN A 187 -16.12 -11.99 21.22
CA GLN A 187 -15.12 -13.04 21.27
C GLN A 187 -14.53 -13.11 22.68
N SER A 188 -14.43 -14.34 23.19
CA SER A 188 -13.79 -14.62 24.47
C SER A 188 -12.34 -15.01 24.27
N PHE A 189 -11.48 -14.53 25.16
CA PHE A 189 -10.05 -14.77 25.21
C PHE A 189 -9.67 -15.33 26.56
N LEU A 190 -8.65 -16.18 26.53
CA LEU A 190 -8.05 -16.77 27.70
C LEU A 190 -6.55 -16.55 27.62
N PHE A 191 -6.04 -15.72 28.52
CA PHE A 191 -4.61 -15.42 28.63
C PHE A 191 -4.02 -16.32 29.69
N THR A 192 -3.15 -17.23 29.26
CA THR A 192 -2.51 -18.17 30.19
C THR A 192 -1.37 -17.49 30.91
N THR A 193 -1.38 -17.55 32.25
CA THR A 193 -0.30 -17.04 33.11
C THR A 193 0.62 -18.15 33.61
N ALA A 194 0.26 -19.42 33.37
CA ALA A 194 0.90 -20.60 33.94
C ALA A 194 1.54 -21.58 32.93
N LYS A 195 2.53 -22.34 33.43
CA LYS A 195 3.46 -23.23 32.70
C LYS A 195 2.84 -24.28 31.77
N LYS A 196 1.69 -24.88 32.13
CA LYS A 196 0.95 -25.90 31.35
C LYS A 196 -0.48 -25.94 31.87
N VAL A 197 -1.46 -25.79 30.99
CA VAL A 197 -2.87 -25.83 31.37
C VAL A 197 -3.62 -26.82 30.50
N GLU A 198 -4.46 -27.65 31.14
CA GLU A 198 -5.27 -28.64 30.46
C GLU A 198 -6.66 -28.06 30.20
N TYR A 199 -7.00 -27.87 28.94
CA TYR A 199 -8.31 -27.40 28.51
C TYR A 199 -8.87 -28.38 27.47
N GLY A 200 -10.12 -28.82 27.67
CA GLY A 200 -10.76 -29.74 26.72
C GLY A 200 -10.01 -31.06 26.47
N GLY A 201 -9.21 -31.53 27.44
CA GLY A 201 -8.37 -32.73 27.31
C GLY A 201 -7.06 -32.52 26.54
N VAL A 202 -6.70 -31.28 26.19
CA VAL A 202 -5.43 -30.93 25.56
C VAL A 202 -4.59 -30.11 26.53
N THR A 203 -3.33 -30.51 26.73
CA THR A 203 -2.36 -29.72 27.46
C THR A 203 -1.80 -28.63 26.55
N VAL A 204 -2.17 -27.38 26.83
CA VAL A 204 -1.59 -26.20 26.20
C VAL A 204 -0.38 -25.79 27.05
N GLY A 205 0.81 -25.92 26.49
CA GLY A 205 2.03 -25.41 27.10
C GLY A 205 2.33 -24.03 26.53
N GLY A 206 2.36 -23.01 27.39
CA GLY A 206 2.91 -21.71 27.01
C GLY A 206 4.33 -21.87 26.51
N LYS A 207 4.66 -21.22 25.40
CA LYS A 207 5.98 -21.40 24.76
C LYS A 207 7.12 -20.81 25.61
N ASP A 208 6.82 -19.82 26.45
CA ASP A 208 7.78 -19.20 27.35
C ASP A 208 7.47 -19.49 28.81
N VAL A 209 8.17 -20.51 29.32
CA VAL A 209 8.10 -21.07 30.68
C VAL A 209 8.51 -20.05 31.77
N ASP A 210 9.18 -18.97 31.35
CA ASP A 210 9.75 -17.92 32.20
C ASP A 210 9.14 -16.55 31.90
N SER A 211 7.94 -16.46 31.31
CA SER A 211 7.28 -15.17 31.07
C SER A 211 6.23 -14.80 32.12
N HIS A 212 6.08 -13.51 32.40
CA HIS A 212 5.14 -12.96 33.38
C HIS A 212 4.29 -11.85 32.74
N CYS A 213 2.98 -12.08 32.65
CA CYS A 213 2.05 -11.14 32.01
C CYS A 213 1.82 -9.91 32.90
N ARG A 214 2.19 -8.73 32.39
CA ARG A 214 2.09 -7.45 33.11
C ARG A 214 0.79 -6.73 32.79
N THR A 215 0.38 -6.72 31.52
CA THR A 215 -0.84 -6.02 31.09
C THR A 215 -1.56 -6.79 30.00
N ILE A 216 -2.88 -6.63 29.94
CA ILE A 216 -3.69 -7.02 28.79
C ILE A 216 -4.32 -5.74 28.24
N ARG A 217 -4.12 -5.47 26.95
CA ARG A 217 -4.63 -4.27 26.29
C ARG A 217 -5.20 -4.57 24.91
N TYR A 218 -6.18 -3.77 24.53
CA TYR A 218 -6.64 -3.65 23.16
C TYR A 218 -5.86 -2.52 22.46
N GLU A 219 -5.29 -2.82 21.30
CA GLU A 219 -4.61 -1.88 20.41
C GLU A 219 -5.56 -1.50 19.26
N GLY A 220 -5.97 -0.23 19.28
CA GLY A 220 -6.76 0.40 18.24
C GLY A 220 -5.90 1.08 17.17
N PRO A 221 -6.53 1.73 16.19
CA PRO A 221 -5.82 2.52 15.18
C PRO A 221 -5.08 3.72 15.82
N PHE A 222 -4.05 4.23 15.14
CA PHE A 222 -3.34 5.47 15.53
C PHE A 222 -2.75 5.49 16.95
N ASN A 223 -2.24 4.36 17.45
CA ASN A 223 -1.73 4.18 18.82
C ASN A 223 -2.79 4.43 19.91
N GLU A 224 -4.06 4.22 19.59
CA GLU A 224 -5.11 4.17 20.59
C GLU A 224 -4.99 2.87 21.39
N GLU A 225 -5.07 2.97 22.71
CA GLU A 225 -4.96 1.82 23.61
C GLU A 225 -6.07 1.82 24.64
N LEU A 226 -6.69 0.65 24.85
CA LEU A 226 -7.57 0.38 25.98
C LEU A 226 -6.95 -0.70 26.85
N VAL A 227 -6.60 -0.34 28.07
CA VAL A 227 -6.12 -1.29 29.06
C VAL A 227 -7.31 -2.09 29.60
N ILE A 228 -7.28 -3.41 29.38
CA ILE A 228 -8.30 -4.35 29.86
C ILE A 228 -7.94 -4.80 31.29
N TRP A 229 -6.67 -5.11 31.52
CA TRP A 229 -6.17 -5.55 32.82
C TRP A 229 -4.71 -5.15 33.03
N LYS A 230 -4.31 -4.96 34.30
CA LYS A 230 -2.92 -4.76 34.72
C LYS A 230 -2.61 -5.62 35.93
N GLU A 231 -1.35 -6.02 36.03
CA GLU A 231 -0.81 -6.70 37.20
C GLU A 231 -1.16 -5.94 38.50
N GLY A 232 -1.62 -6.69 39.50
CA GLY A 232 -2.06 -6.15 40.79
C GLY A 232 -3.51 -5.64 40.80
N GLN A 233 -4.21 -5.62 39.67
CA GLN A 233 -5.65 -5.36 39.63
C GLN A 233 -6.42 -6.58 40.15
N ALA A 234 -7.19 -6.40 41.23
CA ALA A 234 -8.07 -7.42 41.76
C ALA A 234 -9.19 -7.74 40.77
N LEU A 235 -9.36 -9.02 40.44
CA LEU A 235 -10.45 -9.52 39.59
C LEU A 235 -11.41 -10.37 40.42
N GLU A 236 -12.67 -10.41 39.98
CA GLU A 236 -13.63 -11.36 40.54
C GLU A 236 -13.30 -12.78 40.06
N PRO A 237 -13.49 -13.81 40.90
CA PRO A 237 -13.27 -15.19 40.50
C PRO A 237 -14.28 -15.59 39.42
N ALA A 238 -13.82 -16.38 38.45
CA ALA A 238 -14.65 -16.85 37.35
C ALA A 238 -15.83 -17.69 37.88
N PRO A 239 -17.06 -17.43 37.42
CA PRO A 239 -18.20 -18.25 37.79
C PRO A 239 -18.05 -19.69 37.29
N GLU A 240 -18.58 -20.66 38.05
CA GLU A 240 -18.47 -22.10 37.74
C GLU A 240 -18.89 -22.46 36.31
N ARG A 241 -19.83 -21.70 35.74
CA ARG A 241 -20.29 -21.86 34.35
C ARG A 241 -19.15 -21.76 33.33
N ILE A 242 -18.23 -20.81 33.52
CA ILE A 242 -17.11 -20.53 32.60
C ILE A 242 -16.07 -21.64 32.74
N GLU A 243 -15.74 -22.00 33.98
CA GLU A 243 -14.82 -23.11 34.24
C GLU A 243 -15.30 -24.42 33.65
N LYS A 244 -16.59 -24.73 33.82
CA LYS A 244 -17.20 -25.94 33.29
C LYS A 244 -17.21 -25.94 31.75
N MET A 245 -17.55 -24.80 31.15
CA MET A 245 -17.51 -24.61 29.69
C MET A 245 -16.12 -24.89 29.12
N LEU A 246 -15.06 -24.37 29.75
CA LEU A 246 -13.67 -24.58 29.31
C LEU A 246 -13.22 -26.05 29.47
N LYS A 247 -13.69 -26.74 30.51
CA LYS A 247 -13.38 -28.16 30.77
C LYS A 247 -14.09 -29.11 29.79
N GLU A 248 -15.33 -28.79 29.39
CA GLU A 248 -16.19 -29.65 28.56
C GLU A 248 -16.05 -29.39 27.05
N SER A 249 -15.45 -28.28 26.65
CA SER A 249 -15.27 -27.91 25.24
C SER A 249 -14.23 -28.80 24.54
N SER A 250 -14.52 -29.28 23.33
CA SER A 250 -13.57 -30.04 22.53
C SER A 250 -12.62 -29.14 21.73
N VAL A 251 -11.36 -29.56 21.61
CA VAL A 251 -10.38 -28.91 20.74
C VAL A 251 -10.54 -29.46 19.31
N PRO A 252 -10.70 -28.62 18.28
CA PRO A 252 -10.75 -29.08 16.90
C PRO A 252 -9.40 -29.71 16.45
N ASP A 253 -9.45 -30.85 15.76
CA ASP A 253 -8.28 -31.58 15.24
C ASP A 253 -7.45 -30.81 14.20
N TYR A 254 -7.97 -29.72 13.61
CA TYR A 254 -7.31 -28.97 12.55
C TYR A 254 -7.57 -27.47 12.63
N PHE A 255 -6.48 -26.70 12.73
CA PHE A 255 -6.48 -25.24 12.65
C PHE A 255 -5.84 -24.78 11.34
N PRO A 256 -6.50 -23.92 10.52
CA PRO A 256 -5.75 -23.01 9.69
C PRO A 256 -5.05 -22.05 10.65
N SER A 257 -3.74 -22.25 10.83
CA SER A 257 -2.86 -21.53 11.74
C SER A 257 -3.15 -20.02 11.82
N VAL A 258 -3.80 -19.57 12.89
CA VAL A 258 -3.79 -18.17 13.30
C VAL A 258 -2.62 -18.04 14.27
N SER A 259 -1.39 -18.00 13.73
CA SER A 259 -0.12 -18.02 14.48
C SER A 259 0.16 -19.30 15.28
N THR A 260 1.41 -19.48 15.70
CA THR A 260 1.86 -20.64 16.47
C THR A 260 1.66 -20.49 18.00
N GLU A 261 0.83 -19.54 18.43
CA GLU A 261 0.64 -19.07 19.84
C GLU A 261 -0.84 -18.93 20.21
N GLN A 262 -1.76 -19.47 19.39
CA GLN A 262 -3.20 -19.45 19.67
C GLN A 262 -3.82 -20.85 19.53
N LEU A 263 -4.77 -21.17 20.40
CA LEU A 263 -5.60 -22.37 20.31
C LEU A 263 -7.07 -22.00 20.50
N LYS A 264 -7.98 -22.46 19.63
CA LYS A 264 -9.42 -22.25 19.83
C LYS A 264 -10.05 -23.42 20.58
N ILE A 265 -10.80 -23.13 21.64
CA ILE A 265 -11.51 -24.13 22.44
C ILE A 265 -12.99 -23.72 22.45
N GLY A 266 -13.81 -24.43 21.68
CA GLY A 266 -15.16 -23.98 21.38
C GLY A 266 -15.15 -22.60 20.71
N ASP A 267 -15.75 -21.61 21.37
CA ASP A 267 -15.76 -20.20 20.95
C ASP A 267 -14.74 -19.33 21.70
N VAL A 268 -13.83 -19.91 22.48
CA VAL A 268 -12.79 -19.18 23.24
C VAL A 268 -11.44 -19.28 22.52
N LEU A 269 -10.71 -18.17 22.42
CA LEU A 269 -9.33 -18.11 21.93
C LEU A 269 -8.35 -18.14 23.11
N VAL A 270 -7.59 -19.22 23.23
CA VAL A 270 -6.52 -19.38 24.23
C VAL A 270 -5.22 -18.85 23.66
N ILE A 271 -4.56 -17.98 24.41
CA ILE A 271 -3.32 -17.28 24.06
C ILE A 271 -2.24 -17.73 25.04
N TYR A 272 -1.14 -18.29 24.51
CA TYR A 272 -0.09 -18.98 25.29
C TYR A 272 1.31 -18.73 24.73
#